data_AF-A0A957IMU6-F1
#
_entry.id   AF-A0A957IMU6-F1
#
_cell.length_a   1.000
_cell.length_b   1.000
_cell.length_c   1.000
_cell.angle_alpha   90.00
_cell.angle_beta   90.00
_cell.angle_gamma   90.00
#
_symmetry.space_group_name_H-M   'P 1'
#
loop_
_entity.id
_entity.type
_entity.pdbx_description
1 polymer ?
#
loop_
_entity_poly.entity_id
_entity_poly.type
_entity_poly.pdbx_seq_one_letter_code
_entity_poly.pdbx_strand_id
1 'polypeptide(L)' 'MTQQVIRYLPEDQLIQRALEALMNELGPMETTRFLSLAQEERVESVLRHREWQNSLDKNAFFEQVFGQNATTDNQ' A
#
# COMPACT_ATOMS: atom_id res chain seq x y z
N MET A 1 -9.92 28.77 28.31
CA MET A 1 -10.17 27.55 27.52
C MET A 1 -8.97 26.63 27.68
N THR A 2 -9.07 25.60 28.52
CA THR A 2 -7.95 24.68 28.78
C THR A 2 -7.83 23.70 27.61
N GLN A 3 -6.78 23.84 26.80
CA GLN A 3 -6.41 22.84 25.80
C GLN A 3 -6.07 21.54 26.53
N GLN A 4 -6.90 20.52 26.32
CA GLN A 4 -6.59 19.14 26.69
C GLN A 4 -5.43 18.69 25.81
N VAL A 5 -4.23 18.57 26.38
CA VAL A 5 -3.09 17.95 25.71
C VAL A 5 -3.41 16.46 25.56
N ILE A 6 -3.86 16.06 24.37
CA ILE A 6 -4.13 14.66 24.05
C ILE A 6 -2.78 13.93 24.10
N ARG A 7 -2.55 13.17 25.18
CA ARG A 7 -1.45 12.22 25.26
C ARG A 7 -1.88 10.95 24.54
N TYR A 8 -1.33 10.73 23.36
CA TYR A 8 -1.48 9.47 22.64
C TYR A 8 -0.85 8.33 23.43
N LEU A 9 -1.45 7.15 23.36
CA LEU A 9 -0.80 5.94 23.86
C LEU A 9 0.44 5.63 23.02
N PRO A 10 1.49 5.05 23.63
CA PRO A 10 2.54 4.40 22.88
C PRO A 10 1.96 3.34 21.93
N GLU A 11 2.57 3.22 20.75
CA GLU A 11 2.06 2.37 19.67
C GLU A 11 1.82 0.92 20.12
N ASP A 12 2.79 0.31 20.80
CA ASP A 12 2.68 -1.06 21.31
C ASP A 12 1.47 -1.24 22.25
N GLN A 13 1.23 -0.25 23.12
CA GLN A 13 0.10 -0.30 24.07
C GLN A 13 -1.24 -0.12 23.36
N LEU A 14 -1.28 0.71 22.31
CA LEU A 14 -2.47 0.91 21.51
C LEU A 14 -2.82 -0.38 20.75
N ILE A 15 -1.83 -1.01 20.11
CA ILE A 15 -2.00 -2.26 19.36
C ILE A 15 -2.50 -3.37 20.29
N GLN A 16 -1.86 -3.55 21.45
CA GLN A 16 -2.26 -4.57 22.40
C GLN A 16 -3.71 -4.37 22.87
N ARG A 17 -4.08 -3.15 23.28
CA ARG A 17 -5.43 -2.85 23.75
C ARG A 17 -6.49 -3.03 22.65
N ALA A 18 -6.16 -2.66 21.42
CA ALA A 18 -7.05 -2.85 20.29
C ALA A 18 -7.27 -4.35 20.01
N LEU A 19 -6.21 -5.16 20.03
CA LEU A 19 -6.32 -6.61 19.86
C LEU A 19 -7.14 -7.26 20.98
N GLU A 20 -6.90 -6.89 22.23
CA GLU A 20 -7.68 -7.39 23.37
C GLU A 20 -9.16 -7.03 23.23
N ALA A 21 -9.49 -5.79 22.85
CA ALA A 21 -10.87 -5.37 22.63
C ALA A 21 -11.54 -6.15 21.48
N LEU A 22 -10.84 -6.33 20.36
CA LEU A 22 -11.35 -7.11 19.23
C LEU A 22 -11.57 -8.57 19.60
N MET A 23 -10.61 -9.20 20.29
CA MET A 23 -10.71 -10.58 20.73
C MET A 23 -11.87 -10.80 21.69
N ASN A 24 -12.12 -9.85 22.60
CA ASN A 24 -13.21 -9.93 23.56
C ASN A 24 -14.60 -9.79 22.90
N GLU A 25 -14.73 -8.90 21.93
CA GLU A 25 -16.03 -8.61 21.29
C GLU A 25 -16.37 -9.55 20.14
N LEU A 26 -15.38 -9.87 19.30
CA LEU A 26 -15.59 -10.62 18.06
C LEU A 26 -15.19 -12.10 18.20
N GLY A 27 -14.35 -12.41 19.18
CA GLY A 27 -13.69 -13.70 19.28
C GLY A 27 -12.55 -13.86 18.25
N PRO A 28 -11.77 -14.94 18.36
CA PRO A 28 -10.52 -15.10 17.59
C PRO A 28 -10.73 -15.18 16.07
N MET A 29 -11.79 -15.86 15.64
CA MET A 29 -12.05 -16.10 14.22
C MET A 29 -12.45 -14.80 13.50
N GLU A 30 -13.42 -14.06 14.04
CA GLU A 30 -13.86 -12.80 13.45
C GLU A 30 -12.83 -11.67 13.64
N THR A 31 -12.04 -11.68 14.71
CA THR A 31 -10.90 -10.75 14.86
C THR A 31 -9.87 -10.95 13.74
N THR A 32 -9.53 -12.20 13.42
CA THR A 32 -8.59 -12.50 12.33
C THR A 32 -9.16 -12.04 10.99
N ARG A 33 -10.45 -12.31 10.73
CA ARG A 33 -11.14 -11.84 9.53
C ARG A 33 -11.13 -10.31 9.44
N PHE A 34 -11.43 -9.60 10.54
CA PHE A 34 -11.40 -8.14 10.58
C PHE A 34 -10.02 -7.57 10.26
N LEU A 35 -8.96 -8.12 10.85
CA LEU A 35 -7.58 -7.68 10.58
C LEU A 35 -7.16 -7.93 9.12
N SER A 36 -7.67 -8.99 8.49
CA SER A 36 -7.43 -9.22 7.06
C SER A 36 -8.14 -8.24 6.14
N LEU A 37 -9.32 -7.72 6.53
CA LEU A 37 -10.03 -6.69 5.74
C LEU A 37 -9.22 -5.38 5.68
N ALA A 38 -8.53 -5.01 6.76
CA ALA A 38 -7.70 -3.82 6.80
C ALA A 38 -6.43 -3.91 5.91
N GLN A 39 -6.00 -5.13 5.55
CA GLN A 39 -4.87 -5.35 4.63
C GLN A 39 -5.26 -5.29 3.15
N GLU A 40 -6.56 -5.21 2.81
CA GLU A 40 -7.04 -5.29 1.43
C GLU A 40 -6.89 -4.01 0.59
N GLU A 41 -6.17 -2.98 1.04
CA GLU A 41 -5.69 -1.95 0.10
C GLU A 41 -4.38 -2.37 -0.59
N ARG A 42 -4.42 -3.54 -1.24
CA ARG A 42 -3.49 -3.77 -2.35
C ARG A 42 -3.98 -2.89 -3.50
N VAL A 43 -3.20 -1.86 -3.84
CA VAL A 43 -3.38 -1.21 -5.15
C VAL A 43 -3.28 -2.30 -6.21
N GLU A 44 -4.41 -2.54 -6.88
CA GLU A 44 -4.56 -3.53 -7.94
C GLU A 44 -3.37 -3.45 -8.89
N SER A 45 -2.84 -4.62 -9.28
CA SER A 45 -1.61 -4.69 -10.08
C SER A 45 -1.70 -3.83 -11.35
N VAL A 46 -2.89 -3.78 -11.95
CA VAL A 46 -3.21 -2.96 -13.13
C VAL A 46 -3.26 -1.47 -12.80
N LEU A 47 -3.84 -1.08 -11.66
CA LEU A 47 -3.86 0.33 -11.23
C LEU A 47 -2.44 0.83 -10.96
N ARG A 48 -1.65 0.06 -10.23
CA ARG A 48 -0.23 0.34 -9.99
C ARG A 48 0.55 0.46 -11.30
N HIS A 49 0.28 -0.41 -12.27
CA HIS A 49 0.93 -0.36 -13.57
C HIS A 49 0.53 0.90 -14.35
N ARG A 50 -0.75 1.31 -14.29
CA ARG A 50 -1.23 2.54 -14.94
C ARG A 50 -0.63 3.78 -14.30
N GLU A 51 -0.56 3.84 -12.98
CA GLU A 51 0.11 4.93 -12.25
C GLU A 51 1.58 5.03 -12.65
N TRP A 52 2.28 3.89 -12.71
CA TRP A 52 3.65 3.83 -13.21
C TRP A 52 3.74 4.32 -14.67
N GLN A 53 2.89 3.87 -15.58
CA GLN A 53 2.88 4.33 -16.97
C GLN A 53 2.65 5.83 -17.10
N ASN A 54 1.73 6.39 -16.30
CA ASN A 54 1.43 7.82 -16.30
C ASN A 54 2.59 8.68 -15.78
N SER A 55 3.51 8.09 -15.00
CA SER A 55 4.70 8.78 -14.50
C SER A 55 5.83 8.90 -15.52
N LEU A 56 5.75 8.20 -16.66
CA LEU A 56 6.81 8.15 -17.66
C LEU A 56 6.64 9.18 -18.77
N ASP A 57 7.76 9.75 -19.22
CA ASP A 57 7.82 10.40 -20.53
C ASP A 57 7.84 9.31 -21.61
N LYS A 58 6.72 9.23 -22.34
CA LYS A 58 6.51 8.23 -23.39
C LYS A 58 7.62 8.23 -24.43
N ASN A 59 8.11 9.38 -24.87
CA ASN A 59 9.06 9.42 -25.98
C ASN A 59 10.43 8.92 -25.51
N ALA A 60 10.89 9.41 -24.36
CA ALA A 60 12.16 8.98 -23.77
C ALA A 60 12.17 7.48 -23.43
N PHE A 61 11.06 6.96 -22.88
CA PHE A 61 10.95 5.54 -22.55
C PHE A 61 10.97 4.65 -23.80
N PHE A 62 10.24 5.03 -24.86
CA PHE A 62 10.21 4.25 -26.09
C PHE A 62 11.57 4.27 -26.80
N GLU A 63 12.27 5.41 -26.80
CA GLU A 63 13.64 5.49 -27.32
C GLU A 63 14.59 4.59 -26.53
N GLN A 64 14.48 4.57 -25.19
CA GLN A 64 15.29 3.69 -24.35
C GLN A 64 15.02 2.20 -24.62
N VAL A 65 13.76 1.80 -24.75
CA VAL A 65 13.38 0.37 -24.88
C VAL A 65 13.57 -0.15 -26.30
N PHE A 66 13.25 0.67 -27.30
CA PHE A 66 13.23 0.24 -28.71
C PHE A 66 14.38 0.81 -29.54
N GLY A 67 14.99 1.92 -29.13
CA GLY A 67 16.01 2.63 -29.92
C GLY A 67 17.34 1.88 -30.05
N GLN A 68 17.69 1.00 -29.11
CA GLN A 68 18.94 0.22 -29.17
C GLN A 68 18.86 -0.97 -30.14
N ASN A 69 17.65 -1.49 -30.42
CA ASN A 69 17.48 -2.67 -31.29
C ASN A 69 17.36 -2.31 -32.77
N ALA A 70 17.07 -1.05 -33.12
CA ALA A 70 16.90 -0.63 -34.51
C ALA A 70 18.22 -0.55 -35.32
N THR A 71 19.38 -0.60 -34.65
CA THR A 71 20.70 -0.44 -35.29
C THR A 71 21.44 -1.76 -35.55
N THR A 72 20.89 -2.92 -35.13
CA THR A 72 21.57 -4.22 -35.29
C THR A 72 21.00 -5.08 -36.44
N ASP A 73 19.89 -4.68 -37.07
CA ASP A 73 19.23 -5.47 -38.15
C ASP A 73 19.78 -5.16 -39.57
N ASN A 74 21.01 -4.69 -39.67
CA ASN A 74 21.70 -4.49 -40.96
C ASN A 74 23.13 -5.05 -40.89
N GLN A 75 23.24 -6.37 -40.74
CA GLN A 75 24.45 -7.16 -41.04
C GLN A 75 24.10 -8.33 -41.95
#